data_AF-A0A654CFM4-F1
#
_entry.id   AF-A0A654CFM4-F1
#
_cell.length_a   1.000
_cell.length_b   1.000
_cell.length_c   1.000
_cell.angle_alpha   90.00
_cell.angle_beta   90.00
_cell.angle_gamma   90.00
#
_symmetry.space_group_name_H-M   'P 1'
#
loop_
_entity.id
_entity.type
_entity.pdbx_description
1 polymer ?
#
loop_
_entity_poly.entity_id
_entity_poly.type
_entity_poly.pdbx_seq_one_letter_code
_entity_poly.pdbx_strand_id
1 'polypeptide(L)'
;MIWQAPTRELDPLAALVHEAVRTQVFPGEAFGFHLVPVPGESWREAMLPDGRPVRIRLSASPAAQTERERRACAGIHVSGELVAGDMGYRVSADLIVDLVTRAVLACDSRLEAVGRTRA
;
A
#
# COMPACT_ATOMS: atom_id res chain seq x y z
N MET A 1 -25.91 -20.24 0.17
CA MET A 1 -24.75 -19.58 0.80
C MET A 1 -25.05 -18.09 0.81
N ILE A 2 -25.31 -17.52 1.99
CA ILE A 2 -25.58 -16.08 2.13
C ILE A 2 -24.22 -15.40 2.27
N TRP A 3 -23.88 -14.53 1.32
CA TRP A 3 -22.69 -13.70 1.45
C TRP A 3 -22.87 -12.80 2.68
N GLN A 4 -21.92 -12.86 3.61
CA GLN A 4 -21.85 -11.92 4.73
C GLN A 4 -20.61 -11.06 4.55
N ALA A 5 -20.79 -9.74 4.72
CA ALA A 5 -19.68 -8.81 4.73
C ALA A 5 -18.73 -9.18 5.88
N PRO A 6 -17.39 -9.10 5.69
CA PRO A 6 -16.45 -9.27 6.78
C PRO A 6 -16.79 -8.30 7.92
N THR A 7 -17.11 -8.83 9.10
CA THR A 7 -17.45 -8.05 10.30
C THR A 7 -16.21 -7.53 11.03
N ARG A 8 -15.02 -7.92 10.60
CA ARG A 8 -13.76 -7.48 11.18
C ARG A 8 -13.36 -6.18 10.51
N GLU A 9 -13.36 -5.09 11.28
CA GLU A 9 -12.71 -3.86 10.87
C GLU A 9 -11.25 -4.19 10.53
N LEU A 10 -10.82 -3.79 9.33
CA LEU A 10 -9.43 -3.89 8.92
C LEU A 10 -8.60 -3.01 9.86
N ASP A 11 -7.44 -3.52 10.30
CA ASP A 11 -6.46 -2.70 11.03
C ASP A 11 -6.21 -1.41 10.22
N PRO A 12 -6.42 -0.21 10.80
CA PRO A 12 -6.25 1.06 10.09
C PRO A 12 -4.88 1.19 9.43
N LEU A 13 -3.83 0.61 10.03
CA LEU A 13 -2.49 0.61 9.46
C LEU A 13 -2.41 -0.25 8.20
N ALA A 14 -3.01 -1.44 8.20
CA ALA A 14 -3.05 -2.31 7.03
C ALA A 14 -3.86 -1.68 5.88
N ALA A 15 -4.97 -1.02 6.22
CA ALA A 15 -5.79 -0.30 5.25
C ALA A 15 -5.01 0.88 4.61
N LEU A 16 -4.27 1.65 5.40
CA LEU A 16 -3.40 2.71 4.89
C LEU A 16 -2.30 2.16 4.00
N VAL A 17 -1.65 1.05 4.36
CA VAL A 17 -0.60 0.42 3.54
C VAL A 17 -1.14 0.01 2.18
N HIS A 18 -2.31 -0.63 2.15
CA HIS A 18 -2.95 -1.04 0.90
C HIS A 18 -3.22 0.17 -0.01
N GLU A 19 -3.72 1.25 0.57
CA GLU A 19 -4.00 2.49 -0.16
C GLU A 19 -2.73 3.21 -0.62
N ALA A 20 -1.68 3.21 0.20
CA ALA A 20 -0.39 3.80 -0.14
C ALA A 20 0.30 3.05 -1.28
N VAL A 21 0.20 1.72 -1.30
CA VAL A 21 0.68 0.84 -2.38
C VAL A 21 -0.10 1.10 -3.67
N ARG A 22 -1.43 1.16 -3.59
CA ARG A 22 -2.30 1.44 -4.74
C ARG A 22 -1.95 2.79 -5.39
N THR A 23 -1.86 3.85 -4.58
CA THR A 23 -1.55 5.21 -5.04
C THR A 23 -0.10 5.39 -5.50
N GLN A 24 0.82 4.51 -5.06
CA GLN A 24 2.20 4.47 -5.56
C GLN A 24 2.27 3.95 -7.01
N VAL A 25 1.40 2.99 -7.37
CA VAL A 25 1.34 2.40 -8.72
C VAL A 25 0.46 3.22 -9.65
N PHE A 26 -0.67 3.71 -9.14
CA PHE A 26 -1.60 4.57 -9.87
C PHE A 26 -1.75 5.89 -9.12
N PRO A 27 -0.94 6.91 -9.47
CA PRO A 27 -1.07 8.22 -8.88
C PRO A 27 -2.50 8.75 -9.09
N GLY A 28 -3.18 9.06 -7.99
CA GLY A 28 -4.57 9.49 -7.97
C GLY A 28 -5.01 9.84 -6.57
N GLU A 29 -6.27 10.27 -6.43
CA GLU A 29 -6.83 10.58 -5.12
C GLU A 29 -6.92 9.31 -4.27
N ALA A 30 -6.44 9.43 -3.04
CA ALA A 30 -6.45 8.35 -2.09
C ALA A 30 -7.86 8.20 -1.48
N PHE A 31 -8.33 6.96 -1.32
CA PHE A 31 -9.64 6.68 -0.76
C PHE A 31 -9.53 6.40 0.74
N GLY A 32 -10.22 7.21 1.55
CA GLY A 32 -10.29 7.04 3.01
C GLY A 32 -9.08 7.53 3.81
N PHE A 33 -7.88 7.55 3.22
CA PHE A 33 -6.67 8.09 3.85
C PHE A 33 -6.10 9.24 3.02
N HIS A 34 -5.79 10.35 3.64
CA HIS A 34 -5.15 11.48 2.98
C HIS A 34 -3.63 11.44 3.21
N LEU A 35 -2.90 10.79 2.29
CA LEU A 35 -1.44 10.78 2.28
C LEU A 35 -0.91 12.06 1.63
N VAL A 36 -0.26 12.91 2.42
CA VAL A 36 0.27 14.20 1.97
C VAL A 36 1.78 14.08 1.74
N PRO A 37 2.32 14.50 0.58
CA PRO A 37 3.76 14.54 0.37
C PRO A 37 4.46 15.49 1.36
N VAL A 38 5.59 15.06 1.90
CA VAL A 38 6.45 15.92 2.72
C VAL A 38 7.35 16.75 1.79
N PRO A 39 7.31 18.09 1.86
CA PRO A 39 8.10 18.94 0.96
C PRO A 39 9.60 18.65 1.04
N GLY A 40 10.23 18.40 -0.11
CA GLY A 40 11.68 18.15 -0.20
C GLY A 40 12.12 16.76 0.26
N GLU A 41 11.18 15.89 0.66
CA GLU A 41 11.46 14.52 1.09
C GLU A 41 10.77 13.49 0.18
N SER A 42 11.21 12.24 0.26
CA SER A 42 10.56 11.10 -0.42
C SER A 42 9.43 10.47 0.42
N TRP A 43 9.09 11.10 1.55
CA TRP A 43 8.09 10.65 2.50
C TRP A 43 6.71 11.23 2.19
N ARG A 44 5.68 10.46 2.53
CA ARG A 44 4.29 10.89 2.61
C ARG A 44 3.78 10.68 4.03
N GLU A 45 2.88 11.53 4.48
CA GLU A 45 2.37 11.52 5.85
C GLU A 45 0.86 11.43 5.91
N ALA A 46 0.35 10.80 6.97
CA ALA A 46 -1.07 10.76 7.30
C ALA A 46 -1.26 10.60 8.81
N MET A 47 -2.47 10.91 9.27
CA MET A 47 -2.94 10.57 10.60
C MET A 47 -3.90 9.39 10.50
N LEU A 48 -3.65 8.31 11.24
CA LEU A 48 -4.61 7.21 11.35
C LEU A 48 -5.85 7.63 12.16
N PRO A 49 -7.02 7.00 11.95
CA PRO A 49 -8.23 7.26 12.74
C PRO A 49 -8.06 7.09 14.25
N ASP A 50 -7.07 6.29 14.68
CA ASP A 50 -6.73 6.07 16.09
C ASP A 50 -5.72 7.10 16.65
N GLY A 51 -5.36 8.13 15.87
CA GLY A 51 -4.48 9.22 16.28
C GLY A 51 -2.99 8.90 16.15
N ARG A 52 -2.60 7.74 15.62
CA ARG A 52 -1.18 7.44 15.36
C ARG A 52 -0.69 8.19 14.10
N PRO A 53 0.41 8.97 14.19
CA PRO A 53 1.01 9.56 13.00
C PRO A 53 1.73 8.48 12.19
N VAL A 54 1.62 8.57 10.87
CA VAL A 54 2.29 7.66 9.93
C VAL A 54 3.13 8.45 8.93
N ARG A 55 4.36 8.01 8.73
CA ARG A 55 5.22 8.42 7.61
C ARG A 55 5.50 7.18 6.76
N ILE A 56 5.33 7.27 5.44
CA ILE A 56 5.58 6.17 4.52
C ILE A 56 6.38 6.63 3.30
N ARG A 57 7.35 5.81 2.89
CA ARG A 57 8.14 5.97 1.67
C ARG A 57 8.13 4.67 0.91
N LEU A 58 7.59 4.69 -0.31
CA LEU A 58 7.50 3.53 -1.18
C LEU A 58 8.21 3.80 -2.51
N SER A 59 8.66 2.73 -3.15
CA SER A 59 9.13 2.69 -4.52
C SER A 59 8.41 1.57 -5.26
N ALA A 60 8.23 1.73 -6.57
CA ALA A 60 7.64 0.72 -7.43
C ALA A 60 8.63 0.35 -8.53
N SER A 61 8.75 -0.95 -8.82
CA SER A 61 9.55 -1.46 -9.93
C SER A 61 8.73 -2.44 -10.77
N PRO A 62 8.94 -2.47 -12.10
CA PRO A 62 8.34 -3.50 -12.94
C PRO A 62 8.78 -4.90 -12.49
N ALA A 63 7.84 -5.83 -12.44
CA ALA A 63 8.10 -7.25 -12.30
C ALA A 63 7.70 -7.99 -13.59
N ALA A 64 7.74 -9.33 -13.58
CA ALA A 64 7.46 -10.14 -14.75
C ALA A 64 6.05 -9.84 -15.31
N GLN A 65 5.95 -9.72 -16.63
CA GLN A 65 4.66 -9.71 -17.32
C GLN A 65 4.09 -11.12 -17.38
N THR A 66 2.77 -11.25 -17.30
CA THR A 66 2.09 -12.54 -17.31
C THR A 66 0.76 -12.43 -18.03
N GLU A 67 0.14 -13.58 -18.34
CA GLU A 67 -1.22 -13.64 -18.82
C GLU A 67 -2.09 -14.30 -17.74
N ARG A 68 -3.18 -13.62 -17.37
CA ARG A 68 -4.20 -14.17 -16.47
C ARG A 68 -5.54 -14.14 -17.19
N GLU A 69 -6.20 -15.29 -17.31
CA GLU A 69 -7.53 -15.39 -17.93
C GLU A 69 -7.60 -14.77 -19.34
N ARG A 70 -6.53 -14.93 -20.15
CA ARG A 70 -6.35 -14.33 -21.50
C ARG A 70 -6.21 -12.80 -21.52
N ARG A 71 -5.90 -12.17 -20.40
CA ARG A 71 -5.60 -10.74 -20.30
C ARG A 71 -4.11 -10.53 -20.11
N ALA A 72 -3.54 -9.62 -20.89
CA ALA A 72 -2.16 -9.20 -20.72
C ALA A 72 -2.03 -8.40 -19.42
N CYS A 73 -1.13 -8.85 -18.55
CA CYS A 73 -0.95 -8.30 -17.21
C CYS A 73 0.50 -7.91 -16.96
N ALA A 74 0.70 -6.82 -16.21
CA ALA A 74 2.00 -6.45 -15.67
C ALA A 74 2.08 -6.83 -14.19
N GLY A 75 3.15 -7.53 -13.81
CA GLY A 75 3.57 -7.60 -12.42
C GLY A 75 4.24 -6.30 -12.00
N ILE A 76 3.96 -5.82 -10.79
CA ILE A 76 4.63 -4.66 -10.19
C ILE A 76 5.00 -5.01 -8.76
N HIS A 77 6.27 -4.80 -8.42
CA HIS A 77 6.75 -4.91 -7.05
C HIS A 77 6.81 -3.54 -6.41
N VAL A 78 6.23 -3.40 -5.22
CA VAL A 78 6.28 -2.19 -4.39
C VAL A 78 7.03 -2.52 -3.12
N SER A 79 8.01 -1.69 -2.76
CA SER A 79 8.79 -1.87 -1.53
C SER A 79 9.07 -0.55 -0.86
N GLY A 80 9.30 -0.58 0.45
CA GLY A 80 9.72 0.60 1.17
C GLY A 80 9.60 0.47 2.69
N GLU A 81 9.44 1.62 3.31
CA GLU A 81 9.53 1.79 4.75
C GLU A 81 8.33 2.59 5.25
N LEU A 82 7.89 2.24 6.44
CA LEU A 82 6.80 2.90 7.14
C LEU A 82 7.17 3.10 8.60
N VAL A 83 6.84 4.26 9.15
CA VAL A 83 6.88 4.54 10.59
C VAL A 83 5.47 4.86 11.04
N ALA A 84 4.95 4.16 12.05
CA ALA A 84 3.68 4.46 12.69
C ALA A 84 3.91 4.67 14.20
N GLY A 85 3.69 5.89 14.67
CA GLY A 85 4.08 6.27 16.04
C GLY A 85 5.57 6.06 16.27
N ASP A 86 5.93 5.19 17.22
CA ASP A 86 7.31 4.83 17.54
C ASP A 86 7.76 3.50 16.91
N MET A 87 6.98 2.90 16.01
CA MET A 87 7.28 1.61 15.39
C MET A 87 7.64 1.74 13.92
N GLY A 88 8.76 1.14 13.53
CA GLY A 88 9.21 1.04 12.14
C GLY A 88 8.79 -0.28 11.50
N TYR A 89 8.52 -0.24 10.21
CA TYR A 89 8.11 -1.38 9.40
C TYR A 89 8.78 -1.38 8.02
N ARG A 90 9.02 -2.58 7.49
CA ARG A 90 9.24 -2.81 6.06
C ARG A 90 7.93 -3.13 5.38
N VAL A 91 7.73 -2.52 4.22
CA VAL A 91 6.60 -2.78 3.35
C VAL A 91 7.11 -3.50 2.10
N SER A 92 6.46 -4.59 1.73
CA SER A 92 6.61 -5.21 0.42
C SER A 92 5.23 -5.58 -0.12
N ALA A 93 5.01 -5.40 -1.42
CA ALA A 93 3.78 -5.81 -2.06
C ALA A 93 4.03 -6.22 -3.51
N ASP A 94 3.34 -7.28 -3.93
CA ASP A 94 3.33 -7.75 -5.31
C ASP A 94 1.93 -7.54 -5.90
N LEU A 95 1.87 -6.81 -7.00
CA LEU A 95 0.63 -6.48 -7.69
C LEU A 95 0.60 -7.12 -9.07
N ILE A 96 -0.60 -7.55 -9.47
CA ILE A 96 -0.91 -7.90 -10.86
C ILE A 96 -1.88 -6.85 -11.39
N VAL A 97 -1.46 -6.16 -12.45
CA VAL A 97 -2.22 -5.09 -13.09
C VAL A 97 -2.67 -5.52 -14.48
N ASP A 98 -3.95 -5.32 -14.78
CA ASP A 98 -4.48 -5.45 -16.13
C ASP A 98 -3.97 -4.31 -17.01
N LEU A 99 -3.30 -4.62 -18.13
CA LEU A 99 -2.68 -3.59 -18.97
C LEU A 99 -3.70 -2.71 -19.72
N VAL A 100 -4.91 -3.22 -19.96
CA VAL A 100 -5.94 -2.52 -20.75
C VAL A 100 -6.72 -1.56 -19.87
N THR A 101 -7.25 -2.06 -18.78
CA THR A 101 -8.14 -1.33 -17.85
C THR A 101 -7.36 -0.60 -16.76
N ARG A 102 -6.07 -0.93 -16.57
CA ARG A 102 -5.24 -0.46 -15.45
C ARG A 102 -5.81 -0.81 -14.08
N ALA A 103 -6.64 -1.85 -14.01
CA ALA A 103 -7.17 -2.34 -12.75
C ALA A 103 -6.13 -3.20 -12.01
N VAL A 104 -6.09 -3.09 -10.68
CA VAL A 104 -5.37 -4.03 -9.81
C VAL A 104 -6.20 -5.31 -9.73
N LEU A 105 -5.68 -6.42 -10.27
CA LEU A 105 -6.33 -7.73 -10.28
C LEU A 105 -5.94 -8.60 -9.07
N ALA A 106 -4.78 -8.34 -8.49
CA ALA A 106 -4.30 -8.95 -7.26
C ALA A 106 -3.29 -8.01 -6.60
N CYS A 107 -3.28 -8.00 -5.27
CA CYS A 107 -2.30 -7.31 -4.45
C CYS A 107 -2.06 -8.15 -3.20
N ASP A 108 -0.86 -8.71 -3.07
CA ASP A 108 -0.39 -9.34 -1.83
C ASP A 108 0.59 -8.37 -1.17
N SER A 109 0.22 -7.85 -0.01
CA SER A 109 1.02 -6.88 0.73
C SER A 109 1.43 -7.43 2.09
N ARG A 110 2.70 -7.26 2.44
CA ARG A 110 3.30 -7.65 3.71
C ARG A 110 3.83 -6.42 4.43
N LEU A 111 3.58 -6.41 5.73
CA LEU A 111 4.06 -5.42 6.66
C LEU A 111 4.85 -6.13 7.77
N GLU A 112 6.15 -5.91 7.81
CA GLU A 112 7.05 -6.55 8.78
C GLU A 112 7.56 -5.51 9.77
N ALA A 113 7.28 -5.69 11.06
CA ALA A 113 7.81 -4.82 12.10
C ALA A 113 9.32 -5.02 12.23
N VAL A 114 10.10 -3.92 12.16
CA VAL A 114 11.57 -3.96 12.28
C VAL A 114 12.08 -3.42 13.62
N GLY A 115 11.18 -2.91 14.46
CA GLY A 115 11.49 -2.44 15.80
C GLY A 115 11.10 -0.99 16.02
N ARG A 116 11.39 -0.48 17.22
CA ARG A 116 11.04 0.88 17.59
C ARG A 116 12.00 1.90 16.98
N THR A 117 11.47 3.00 16.47
CA THR A 117 12.25 4.16 16.05
C THR A 117 12.73 4.90 17.30
N ARG A 118 14.03 5.13 17.44
CA ARG A 118 14.55 6.01 18.48
C ARG A 118 14.18 7.44 18.10
N ALA A 119 13.40 8.10 18.98
CA ALA A 119 13.16 9.54 18.91
C ALA A 119 14.45 10.31 19.16
#